data_AF-A0A259K124-F1
#
_entry.id   AF-A0A259K124-F1
#
_cell.length_a   1.000
_cell.length_b   1.000
_cell.length_c   1.000
_cell.angle_alpha   90.00
_cell.angle_beta   90.00
_cell.angle_gamma   90.00
#
_symmetry.space_group_name_H-M   'P 1'
#
loop_
_entity.id
_entity.type
_entity.pdbx_description
1 polymer ?
#
loop_
_entity_poly.entity_id
_entity_poly.type
_entity_poly.pdbx_seq_one_letter_code
_entity_poly.pdbx_strand_id
1 'polypeptide(L)'
;DTVDRAKATWTNTIGAPELRVTWTDPDYRPGQRAFYYVRVLEIPTPRWPLYDAVRFGYQLSPDALADAVAQERAYSSPVWIGPATGAAATATALFDRNRLSRAKRLG
;
A
#
# COMPACT_ATOMS: atom_id res chain seq x y z
N ASP A 1 -5.29 -14.19 -20.50
CA ASP A 1 -5.12 -12.89 -19.79
C ASP A 1 -5.65 -11.78 -20.71
N THR A 2 -5.46 -10.50 -20.39
CA THR A 2 -5.88 -9.36 -21.23
C THR A 2 -4.96 -9.12 -22.44
N VAL A 3 -3.89 -9.91 -22.61
CA VAL A 3 -2.81 -9.67 -23.57
C VAL A 3 -3.01 -10.47 -24.87
N ASP A 4 -3.01 -9.77 -26.00
CA ASP A 4 -2.87 -10.36 -27.34
C ASP A 4 -1.38 -10.45 -27.69
N ARG A 5 -0.83 -11.68 -27.59
CA ARG A 5 0.57 -11.98 -27.88
C ARG A 5 0.93 -11.87 -29.36
N ALA A 6 -0.03 -12.05 -30.27
CA ALA A 6 0.24 -11.96 -31.71
C ALA A 6 0.43 -10.49 -32.15
N LYS A 7 -0.22 -9.55 -31.46
CA LYS A 7 -0.16 -8.12 -31.77
C LYS A 7 0.67 -7.30 -30.79
N ALA A 8 1.15 -7.90 -29.70
CA ALA A 8 1.75 -7.20 -28.57
C ALA A 8 0.84 -6.07 -28.04
N THR A 9 -0.47 -6.34 -27.90
CA THR A 9 -1.44 -5.39 -27.36
C THR A 9 -2.16 -5.97 -26.15
N TRP A 10 -2.89 -5.14 -25.41
CA TRP A 10 -3.70 -5.61 -24.29
C TRP A 10 -4.97 -4.77 -24.15
N THR A 11 -5.98 -5.34 -23.49
CA THR A 11 -7.25 -4.69 -23.21
C THR A 11 -7.30 -4.20 -21.76
N ASN A 12 -7.65 -2.93 -21.56
CA ASN A 12 -7.77 -2.33 -20.23
C ASN A 12 -9.21 -2.46 -19.71
N THR A 13 -9.71 -3.70 -19.64
CA THR A 13 -11.11 -4.01 -19.30
C THR A 13 -11.28 -4.60 -17.90
N ILE A 14 -10.19 -4.88 -17.19
CA ILE A 14 -10.20 -5.36 -15.82
C ILE A 14 -9.46 -4.35 -14.92
N GLY A 15 -9.87 -4.23 -13.66
CA GLY A 15 -9.37 -3.20 -12.77
C GLY A 15 -10.13 -1.88 -12.92
N ALA A 16 -9.50 -0.79 -12.48
CA ALA A 16 -10.10 0.55 -12.52
C ALA A 16 -9.00 1.62 -12.66
N PRO A 17 -9.30 2.77 -13.29
CA PRO A 17 -8.36 3.89 -13.39
C PRO A 17 -8.08 4.57 -12.04
N GLU A 18 -8.98 4.44 -11.07
CA GLU A 18 -8.83 4.90 -9.69
C GLU A 18 -9.30 3.82 -8.72
N LEU A 19 -8.56 3.61 -7.64
CA LEU A 19 -8.91 2.70 -6.56
C LEU A 19 -9.12 3.51 -5.27
N ARG A 20 -10.30 3.38 -4.68
CA ARG A 20 -10.65 3.99 -3.39
C ARG A 20 -11.33 2.97 -2.50
N VAL A 21 -10.88 2.88 -1.25
CA VAL A 21 -11.47 1.99 -0.25
C VAL A 21 -11.34 2.62 1.13
N THR A 22 -12.35 2.40 1.97
CA THR A 22 -12.26 2.63 3.42
C THR A 22 -12.12 1.27 4.08
N TRP A 23 -11.07 1.10 4.87
CA TRP A 23 -10.77 -0.15 5.58
C TRP A 23 -10.52 0.13 7.06
N THR A 24 -10.95 -0.78 7.91
CA THR A 24 -10.79 -0.73 9.36
C THR A 24 -10.17 -2.04 9.83
N ASP A 25 -9.12 -1.93 10.64
CA ASP A 25 -8.45 -3.07 11.28
C ASP A 25 -9.27 -3.53 12.50
N PRO A 26 -9.96 -4.70 12.45
CA PRO A 26 -10.82 -5.16 13.55
C PRO A 26 -10.02 -5.55 14.80
N ASP A 27 -8.72 -5.85 14.65
CA ASP A 27 -7.86 -6.32 15.72
C ASP A 27 -6.97 -5.19 16.28
N TYR A 28 -7.16 -3.96 15.80
CA TYR A 28 -6.36 -2.83 16.24
C TYR A 28 -6.61 -2.49 17.72
N ARG A 29 -5.53 -2.49 18.52
CA ARG A 29 -5.56 -2.06 19.92
C ARG A 29 -4.84 -0.72 20.11
N PRO A 30 -5.44 0.27 20.80
CA PRO A 30 -4.79 1.53 21.08
C PRO A 30 -3.43 1.35 21.76
N GLY A 31 -2.42 2.08 21.29
CA GLY A 31 -1.06 2.04 21.83
C GLY A 31 -0.16 0.93 21.26
N GLN A 32 -0.70 0.02 20.43
CA GLN A 32 0.13 -0.95 19.72
C GLN A 32 0.92 -0.26 18.58
N ARG A 33 2.11 -0.81 18.29
CA ARG A 33 2.85 -0.43 17.08
C ARG A 33 2.25 -1.17 15.89
N ALA A 34 1.87 -0.44 14.86
CA ALA A 34 1.33 -0.99 13.62
C ALA A 34 1.84 -0.18 12.43
N PHE A 35 1.79 -0.76 11.24
CA PHE A 35 2.01 -0.02 10.01
C PHE A 35 1.04 -0.51 8.94
N TYR A 36 0.58 0.42 8.11
CA TYR A 36 -0.36 0.12 7.03
C TYR A 36 0.18 0.67 5.71
N TYR A 37 0.03 -0.12 4.65
CA TYR A 37 0.38 0.28 3.29
C TYR A 37 -0.63 -0.34 2.32
N VAL A 38 -0.79 0.28 1.16
CA VAL A 38 -1.61 -0.24 0.08
C VAL A 38 -0.68 -0.93 -0.94
N ARG A 39 -1.12 -2.07 -1.46
CA ARG A 39 -0.49 -2.73 -2.61
C ARG A 39 -1.47 -2.75 -3.77
N VAL A 40 -1.00 -2.41 -4.96
CA VAL A 40 -1.78 -2.47 -6.20
C VAL A 40 -1.04 -3.36 -7.19
N LEU A 41 -1.82 -4.10 -7.97
CA LEU A 41 -1.33 -4.98 -9.02
C LEU A 41 -1.86 -4.46 -10.35
N GLU A 42 -0.97 -4.17 -11.30
CA GLU A 42 -1.35 -3.79 -12.65
C GLU A 42 -2.06 -4.96 -13.34
N ILE A 43 -2.80 -4.70 -14.42
CA ILE A 43 -3.23 -5.76 -15.32
C ILE A 43 -2.02 -6.36 -16.05
N PRO A 44 -2.13 -7.59 -16.58
CA PRO A 44 -1.05 -8.15 -17.40
C PRO A 44 -0.79 -7.29 -18.64
N THR A 45 0.48 -6.97 -18.89
CA THR A 45 0.93 -6.17 -20.05
C THR A 45 2.06 -6.87 -20.82
N PRO A 46 2.19 -6.64 -22.13
CA PRO A 46 3.32 -7.14 -22.92
C PRO A 46 4.66 -6.59 -22.43
N ARG A 47 5.70 -7.43 -22.38
CA ARG A 47 7.10 -7.00 -22.16
C ARG A 47 7.76 -6.64 -23.49
N TRP A 48 8.90 -5.95 -23.42
CA TRP A 48 9.71 -5.56 -24.58
C TRP A 48 10.02 -6.71 -25.57
N PRO A 49 10.29 -7.97 -25.17
CA PRO A 49 10.58 -9.03 -26.14
C PRO A 49 9.39 -9.34 -27.05
N LEU A 50 8.17 -9.16 -26.55
CA LEU A 50 6.94 -9.37 -27.33
C LEU A 50 6.75 -8.27 -28.36
N TYR A 51 7.02 -7.02 -27.97
CA TYR A 51 6.99 -5.88 -28.89
C TYR A 51 8.04 -6.03 -29.99
N ASP A 52 9.26 -6.44 -29.65
CA ASP A 52 10.33 -6.64 -30.63
C ASP A 52 10.04 -7.79 -31.60
N ALA A 53 9.52 -8.91 -31.10
CA ALA A 53 9.12 -10.04 -31.94
C ALA A 53 8.08 -9.63 -32.99
N VAL A 54 7.06 -8.87 -32.58
CA VAL A 54 6.03 -8.34 -33.49
C VAL A 54 6.62 -7.29 -34.45
N ARG A 55 7.48 -6.41 -33.96
CA ARG A 55 8.09 -5.33 -34.75
C ARG A 55 9.04 -5.85 -35.84
N PHE A 56 9.85 -6.86 -35.52
CA PHE A 56 10.89 -7.38 -36.40
C PHE A 56 10.48 -8.69 -37.10
N GLY A 57 9.31 -9.24 -36.79
CA GLY A 57 8.74 -10.39 -37.51
C GLY A 57 9.42 -11.72 -37.21
N TYR A 58 10.03 -11.88 -36.03
CA TYR A 58 10.60 -13.14 -35.58
C TYR A 58 9.72 -13.81 -34.52
N GLN A 59 9.93 -15.11 -34.32
CA GLN A 59 9.20 -15.88 -33.31
C GLN A 59 10.05 -16.03 -32.05
N LEU A 60 9.42 -15.82 -30.89
CA LEU A 60 10.02 -16.15 -29.61
C LEU A 60 10.04 -17.67 -29.41
N SER A 61 11.06 -18.17 -28.70
CA SER A 61 11.02 -19.55 -28.21
C SER A 61 9.84 -19.75 -27.27
N PRO A 62 9.38 -21.01 -27.04
CA PRO A 62 8.30 -21.27 -26.09
C PRO A 62 8.54 -20.67 -24.70
N ASP A 63 9.77 -20.80 -24.19
CA ASP A 63 10.16 -20.26 -22.88
C ASP A 63 10.11 -18.73 -22.87
N ALA A 64 10.68 -18.09 -23.89
CA ALA A 64 10.66 -16.63 -24.00
C ALA A 64 9.24 -16.08 -24.18
N LEU A 65 8.36 -16.80 -24.87
CA LEU A 65 6.96 -16.44 -25.04
C LEU A 65 6.17 -16.56 -23.73
N ALA A 66 6.50 -17.53 -22.89
CA ALA A 66 5.90 -17.68 -21.56
C ALA A 66 6.26 -16.48 -20.66
N ASP A 67 7.48 -15.97 -20.76
CA ASP A 67 7.99 -14.82 -19.98
C ASP A 67 7.72 -13.45 -20.63
N ALA A 68 7.05 -13.42 -21.78
CA ALA A 68 6.81 -12.23 -22.59
C ALA A 68 5.72 -11.29 -22.04
N VAL A 69 5.11 -11.63 -20.89
CA VAL A 69 4.07 -10.84 -20.22
C VAL A 69 4.51 -10.56 -18.79
N ALA A 70 4.30 -9.32 -18.34
CA ALA A 70 4.58 -8.89 -16.97
C ALA A 70 3.32 -8.41 -16.28
N GLN A 71 3.42 -8.33 -14.97
CA GLN A 71 2.41 -7.71 -14.12
C GLN A 71 3.11 -6.94 -13.02
N GLU A 72 3.05 -5.62 -13.09
CA GLU A 72 3.76 -4.75 -12.17
C GLU A 72 3.03 -4.59 -10.84
N ARG A 73 3.79 -4.27 -9.80
CA ARG A 73 3.30 -4.10 -8.42
C ARG A 73 3.74 -2.76 -7.87
N ALA A 74 2.78 -1.99 -7.42
CA ALA A 74 3.02 -0.74 -6.70
C ALA A 74 2.73 -0.93 -5.21
N TYR A 75 3.56 -0.31 -4.37
CA TYR A 75 3.39 -0.26 -2.93
C TYR A 75 3.36 1.20 -2.49
N SER A 76 2.42 1.58 -1.65
CA SER A 76 2.45 2.91 -1.03
C SER A 76 3.56 2.99 0.02
N SER A 77 3.97 4.20 0.37
CA SER A 77 4.72 4.42 1.60
C SER A 77 3.92 3.91 2.81
N PRO A 78 4.57 3.32 3.82
CA PRO A 78 3.88 2.86 5.02
C PRO A 78 3.49 4.05 5.91
N VAL A 79 2.30 3.98 6.48
CA VAL A 79 1.87 4.85 7.58
C VAL A 79 2.16 4.13 8.89
N TRP A 80 3.03 4.69 9.71
CA TRP A 80 3.42 4.12 11.00
C TRP A 80 2.51 4.65 12.11
N ILE A 81 2.00 3.73 12.93
CA ILE A 81 1.22 4.01 14.13
C ILE A 81 2.01 3.49 15.32
N GLY A 82 2.12 4.31 16.36
CA GLY A 82 2.84 3.97 17.57
C GLY A 82 2.15 4.51 18.82
N PRO A 83 2.63 4.12 20.02
CA PRO A 83 2.11 4.66 21.26
C PRO A 83 2.24 6.17 21.28
N ALA A 84 1.23 6.85 21.80
CA ALA A 84 1.28 8.30 21.97
C ALA A 84 2.52 8.67 22.80
N THR A 85 3.40 9.49 22.24
CA THR A 85 4.52 10.06 22.98
C THR A 85 3.95 10.77 24.22
N GLY A 86 4.47 10.46 25.41
CA GLY A 86 3.90 10.74 26.73
C GLY A 86 3.63 12.22 27.11
N ALA A 87 3.64 13.16 26.18
CA ALA A 87 3.22 14.54 26.42
C ALA A 87 1.74 14.62 26.88
N ALA A 88 0.85 13.77 26.32
CA ALA A 88 -0.56 13.72 26.75
C ALA A 88 -0.76 13.04 28.11
N ALA A 89 0.06 12.05 28.46
CA ALA A 89 -0.01 11.38 29.76
C ALA A 89 0.52 12.26 30.91
N THR A 90 1.51 13.12 30.62
CA THR A 90 2.12 14.01 31.63
C THR A 90 1.21 15.19 31.97
N ALA A 91 0.39 15.67 31.01
CA ALA A 91 -0.51 16.81 31.23
C ALA A 91 -1.59 16.51 32.28
N THR A 92 -2.22 15.33 32.26
CA THR A 92 -3.21 14.92 33.26
C THR A 92 -2.59 14.75 34.64
N ALA A 93 -1.39 14.16 34.72
CA ALA A 93 -0.69 13.94 35.99
C ALA A 93 -0.15 15.25 36.62
N LEU A 94 0.14 16.28 35.82
CA LEU A 94 0.57 17.60 36.29
C LEU A 94 -0.61 18.46 36.76
N PHE A 95 -1.75 18.36 36.09
CA PHE A 95 -2.99 19.06 36.47
C PHE A 95 -3.53 18.57 37.82
N ASP A 96 -3.48 17.25 38.06
CA ASP A 96 -3.99 16.64 39.29
C ASP A 96 -3.10 16.96 40.52
N ARG A 97 -1.77 16.98 40.33
CA ARG A 97 -0.83 17.39 41.39
C ARG A 97 -0.96 18.86 41.81
N ASN A 98 -1.36 19.76 40.91
CA ASN A 98 -1.56 21.16 41.21
C ASN A 98 -2.89 21.49 41.91
N ARG A 99 -3.89 20.59 41.84
CA ARG A 99 -5.12 20.69 42.65
C ARG A 99 -4.86 20.32 44.10
N LEU A 100 -4.10 19.24 44.33
CA LEU A 100 -3.78 18.75 45.68
C LEU A 100 -2.86 19.72 46.47
N SER A 101 -1.97 20.45 45.78
CA SER A 101 -1.06 21.42 46.41
C SER A 101 -1.73 22.75 46.80
N ARG A 102 -2.90 23.08 46.21
CA ARG A 102 -3.75 24.21 46.63
C ARG A 102 -4.69 23.87 47.78
N ALA A 103 -5.21 22.64 47.84
CA ALA A 103 -6.09 22.20 48.93
C ALA A 103 -5.37 22.13 50.30
N LYS A 104 -4.06 21.88 50.32
CA LYS A 104 -3.27 21.75 51.56
C LYS A 104 -2.79 23.09 52.17
N ARG A 105 -3.15 24.23 51.57
CA ARG A 105 -2.68 25.57 51.98
C ARG A 105 -3.80 26.46 52.56
N LEU A 106 -4.98 25.89 52.75
CA LEU A 106 -6.20 26.56 53.24
C LEU A 106 -6.72 25.96 54.56
N GLY A 107 -5.85 25.26 55.30
CA GLY A 107 -6.13 24.74 56.64
C GLY A 107 -5.25 25.39 57.69
#